data_AF-A0A9C8L6Z9-F1
#
_entry.id   AF-A0A9C8L6Z9-F1
#
_cell.length_a   1.000
_cell.length_b   1.000
_cell.length_c   1.000
_cell.angle_alpha   90.00
_cell.angle_beta   90.00
_cell.angle_gamma   90.00
#
_symmetry.space_group_name_H-M   'P 1'
#
loop_
_entity.id
_entity.type
_entity.pdbx_description
1 polymer ?
#
loop_
_entity_poly.entity_id
_entity_poly.type
_entity_poly.pdbx_seq_one_letter_code
_entity_poly.pdbx_strand_id
1 'polypeptide(L)' 'MQDDTHSFVVRIWHEALNSEGHIVAWRGFADHVSSGERCHFEDLKQLVGFIQTKVGLDEGRSSSQQRASISGKRE' A
#
# COMPACT_ATOMS: atom_id res chain seq x y z
N MET A 1 18.86 -22.49 2.64
CA MET A 1 18.09 -21.40 1.99
C MET A 1 16.64 -21.62 2.35
N GLN A 2 16.17 -21.06 3.47
CA GLN A 2 14.79 -21.23 3.95
C GLN A 2 14.06 -19.88 4.15
N ASP A 3 14.68 -18.75 3.81
CA ASP A 3 14.17 -17.41 4.14
C ASP A 3 13.82 -16.56 2.90
N ASP A 4 13.22 -17.16 1.88
CA ASP A 4 12.74 -16.42 0.68
C ASP A 4 11.21 -16.51 0.50
N THR A 5 10.51 -17.11 1.47
CA THR A 5 9.05 -17.26 1.44
C THR A 5 8.39 -16.26 2.37
N HIS A 6 7.60 -15.37 1.80
CA HIS A 6 6.74 -14.44 2.53
C HIS A 6 5.29 -14.94 2.49
N SER A 7 4.61 -14.87 3.63
CA SER A 7 3.20 -15.23 3.75
C SER A 7 2.37 -14.02 4.16
N PHE A 8 1.20 -13.88 3.54
CA PHE A 8 0.28 -12.78 3.80
C PHE A 8 -1.14 -13.30 4.01
N VAL A 9 -1.86 -12.71 4.95
CA VAL A 9 -3.32 -12.88 5.06
C VAL A 9 -3.97 -11.59 4.57
N VAL A 10 -4.75 -11.66 3.50
CA VAL A 10 -5.39 -10.49 2.88
C VAL A 10 -6.91 -10.59 3.02
N ARG A 11 -7.53 -9.52 3.53
CA ARG A 11 -8.98 -9.33 3.50
C ARG A 11 -9.29 -8.13 2.63
N ILE A 12 -10.13 -8.33 1.63
CA ILE A 12 -10.48 -7.32 0.62
C ILE A 12 -11.96 -7.35 0.34
N TRP A 13 -12.58 -6.18 0.21
CA TRP A 13 -13.98 -6.01 -0.15
C TRP A 13 -14.20 -4.72 -0.95
N HIS A 14 -15.31 -4.68 -1.67
CA HIS A 14 -15.80 -3.44 -2.27
C HIS A 14 -16.49 -2.61 -1.19
N GLU A 15 -16.06 -1.38 -0.99
CA GLU A 15 -16.76 -0.47 -0.08
C GLU A 15 -17.94 0.20 -0.77
N ALA A 16 -17.77 0.54 -2.05
CA ALA A 16 -18.81 1.21 -2.82
C ALA A 16 -18.84 0.72 -4.28
N LEU A 17 -20.06 0.65 -4.80
CA LEU A 17 -20.38 0.44 -6.20
C LEU A 17 -21.04 1.71 -6.74
N ASN A 18 -20.79 2.09 -8.00
CA ASN A 18 -21.57 3.14 -8.65
C ASN A 18 -22.99 2.63 -9.00
N SER A 19 -23.83 3.51 -9.54
CA SER A 19 -25.18 3.20 -10.01
C SER A 19 -25.24 2.16 -11.13
N GLU A 20 -24.12 1.86 -11.78
CA GLU A 20 -23.98 0.87 -12.86
C GLU A 20 -23.43 -0.47 -12.34
N GLY A 21 -23.13 -0.58 -11.04
CA GLY A 21 -22.56 -1.79 -10.43
C GLY A 21 -21.04 -1.92 -10.56
N HIS A 22 -20.34 -0.89 -11.05
CA HIS A 22 -18.88 -0.86 -11.10
C HIS A 22 -18.29 -0.51 -9.73
N ILE A 23 -17.16 -1.15 -9.42
CA ILE A 23 -16.43 -0.93 -8.17
C ILE A 23 -15.77 0.44 -8.20
N VAL A 24 -16.14 1.31 -7.25
CA VAL A 24 -15.57 2.67 -7.14
C VAL A 24 -14.57 2.80 -5.99
N ALA A 25 -14.64 1.91 -5.00
CA ALA A 25 -13.73 1.92 -3.87
C ALA A 25 -13.43 0.50 -3.39
N TRP A 26 -12.15 0.22 -3.17
CA TRP A 26 -11.68 -0.99 -2.53
C TRP A 26 -11.36 -0.67 -1.07
N ARG A 27 -11.61 -1.61 -0.16
CA ARG A 27 -11.04 -1.55 1.18
C ARG A 27 -10.51 -2.90 1.58
N GLY A 28 -9.51 -2.86 2.44
CA GLY A 28 -8.94 -4.09 2.94
C GLY A 28 -7.85 -3.88 3.96
N PHE A 29 -7.31 -5.01 4.38
CA PHE A 29 -6.04 -5.05 5.07
C PHE A 29 -5.25 -6.30 4.70
N ALA A 30 -3.94 -6.21 4.83
CA ALA A 30 -3.01 -7.31 4.68
C ALA A 30 -2.12 -7.43 5.91
N ASP A 31 -2.03 -8.64 6.46
CA ASP A 31 -1.10 -9.01 7.52
C ASP A 31 0.09 -9.73 6.91
N HIS A 32 1.31 -9.27 7.19
CA HIS A 32 2.52 -10.01 6.89
C HIS A 32 2.79 -10.98 8.03
N VAL A 33 2.71 -12.28 7.75
CA VAL A 33 2.67 -13.32 8.79
C VAL A 33 3.96 -13.37 9.62
N SER A 34 5.13 -13.19 8.99
CA SER A 34 6.41 -13.30 9.70
C SER A 34 6.75 -12.07 10.55
N SER A 35 6.38 -10.86 10.13
CA SER A 35 6.62 -9.64 10.92
C SER A 35 5.45 -9.23 11.82
N GLY A 36 4.25 -9.77 11.59
CA GLY A 36 3.03 -9.39 12.29
C GLY A 36 2.50 -7.99 11.92
N GLU A 37 3.12 -7.32 10.93
CA GLU A 37 2.71 -6.00 10.50
C GLU A 37 1.42 -6.04 9.66
N ARG A 38 0.53 -5.08 9.92
CA ARG A 38 -0.72 -4.89 9.19
C ARG A 38 -0.67 -3.61 8.37
N CYS A 39 -1.09 -3.71 7.10
CA CYS A 39 -1.38 -2.57 6.25
C CYS A 39 -2.88 -2.51 5.97
N HIS A 40 -3.51 -1.38 6.27
CA HIS A 40 -4.86 -1.06 5.78
C HIS A 40 -4.73 -0.32 4.44
N PHE A 41 -5.59 -0.66 3.48
CA PHE A 41 -5.56 -0.04 2.16
C PHE A 41 -6.95 0.35 1.66
N GLU A 42 -7.01 1.43 0.89
CA GLU A 42 -8.22 1.95 0.22
C GLU A 42 -8.16 1.77 -1.31
N ASP A 43 -7.06 1.23 -1.82
CA ASP A 43 -6.91 0.82 -3.21
C ASP A 43 -5.92 -0.34 -3.34
N LEU A 44 -5.99 -1.06 -4.46
CA LEU A 44 -5.14 -2.23 -4.70
C LEU A 44 -3.65 -1.90 -4.90
N LYS A 45 -3.31 -0.66 -5.27
CA LYS A 45 -1.90 -0.27 -5.48
C LYS A 45 -1.17 -0.17 -4.15
N GLN A 46 -1.84 0.31 -3.11
CA GLN A 46 -1.30 0.34 -1.74
C GLN A 46 -0.98 -1.08 -1.24
N LEU A 47 -1.88 -2.05 -1.47
CA LEU A 47 -1.62 -3.46 -1.16
C LEU A 47 -0.37 -3.99 -1.89
N VAL A 48 -0.27 -3.74 -3.19
CA VAL A 48 0.89 -4.16 -3.99
C VAL A 48 2.18 -3.52 -3.48
N GLY A 49 2.15 -2.22 -3.16
CA GLY A 49 3.29 -1.52 -2.59
C GLY A 49 3.74 -2.13 -1.25
N PHE A 50 2.80 -2.44 -0.36
CA PHE A 50 3.09 -3.12 0.89
C PHE A 50 3.79 -4.47 0.67
N ILE A 51 3.28 -5.31 -0.24
CA ILE A 51 3.89 -6.60 -0.55
C ILE A 51 5.30 -6.40 -1.11
N GLN A 52 5.48 -5.49 -2.07
CA GLN A 52 6.79 -5.18 -2.68
C GLN A 52 7.82 -4.75 -1.64
N THR A 53 7.45 -3.86 -0.72
CA THR A 53 8.34 -3.46 0.39
C THR A 53 8.72 -4.66 1.26
N LYS A 54 7.78 -5.57 1.56
CA LYS A 54 8.07 -6.73 2.41
C LYS A 54 8.93 -7.80 1.75
N VAL A 55 8.81 -7.98 0.45
CA VAL A 55 9.64 -8.93 -0.32
C VAL A 55 10.93 -8.30 -0.85
N GLY A 56 11.27 -7.07 -0.45
CA GLY A 56 12.50 -6.40 -0.87
C GLY A 56 12.53 -5.95 -2.34
N LEU A 57 11.36 -5.79 -2.99
CA LEU A 57 11.25 -5.32 -4.38
C LEU A 57 11.14 -3.78 -4.48
N ASP A 58 11.04 -3.07 -3.36
CA ASP A 58 10.97 -1.60 -3.30
C ASP A 58 12.37 -0.92 -3.29
N GLU A 59 13.33 -1.43 -4.04
CA GLU A 59 14.69 -0.89 -4.14
C GLU A 59 14.76 0.35 -5.08
N GLY A 60 13.84 1.33 -4.95
CA GLY A 60 13.90 2.51 -5.85
C GLY A 60 12.87 3.63 -5.78
N ARG A 61 12.00 3.75 -4.77
CA ARG A 61 11.09 4.90 -4.64
C ARG A 61 11.15 5.68 -3.33
N SER A 62 12.24 5.54 -2.59
CA SER A 62 12.49 6.40 -1.43
C SER A 62 13.28 7.64 -1.85
N SER A 63 12.65 8.83 -1.80
CA SER A 63 13.23 10.17 -1.45
C SER A 63 13.06 11.40 -2.37
N SER A 64 12.20 11.42 -3.41
CA SER A 64 12.03 12.65 -4.23
C SER A 64 10.76 13.48 -3.97
N GLN A 65 9.86 13.07 -3.07
CA GLN A 65 8.60 13.81 -2.81
C GLN A 65 8.52 14.40 -1.39
N GLN A 66 9.62 14.96 -0.89
CA GLN A 66 9.61 15.79 0.34
C GLN A 66 10.57 16.98 0.22
N ARG A 67 10.48 17.76 -0.88
CA ARG A 67 11.17 19.07 -1.02
C ARG A 67 10.31 20.12 -1.75
N ALA A 68 8.99 20.14 -1.50
CA ALA A 68 8.14 21.23 -1.98
C ALA A 68 7.33 21.82 -0.83
N SER A 69 8.02 22.49 0.11
CA SER A 69 7.41 23.42 1.08
C SER A 69 8.47 24.40 1.59
N ILE A 70 9.23 25.03 0.70
CA ILE A 70 9.95 26.27 1.03
C ILE A 70 9.89 27.17 -0.20
N SER A 71 8.78 27.88 -0.39
CA SER A 71 8.77 29.12 -1.16
C SER A 71 7.50 29.90 -0.85
N GLY A 72 7.67 31.16 -0.43
CA GLY A 72 6.59 32.14 -0.39
C GLY A 72 6.24 32.68 0.99
N LYS A 73 7.10 33.54 1.55
CA LYS A 73 6.67 34.76 2.25
C LYS A 73 7.87 35.68 2.53
N ARG A 74 8.05 36.65 1.66
CA ARG A 74 8.63 37.96 1.97
C ARG A 74 7.82 38.98 1.18
N GLU A 75 6.91 39.65 1.88
CA GLU A 75 6.49 41.04 1.59
C GLU A 75 7.37 41.96 2.44
#